data_AF-A0A2N3B6P5-F1
#
_entry.id   AF-A0A2N3B6P5-F1
#
_cell.length_a   1.000
_cell.length_b   1.000
_cell.length_c   1.000
_cell.angle_alpha   90.00
_cell.angle_beta   90.00
_cell.angle_gamma   90.00
#
_symmetry.space_group_name_H-M   'P 1'
#
loop_
_entity.id
_entity.type
_entity.pdbx_description
1 polymer ?
#
loop_
_entity_poly.entity_id
_entity_poly.type
_entity_poly.pdbx_seq_one_letter_code
_entity_poly.pdbx_strand_id
1 'polypeptide(L)'
;MTRLKLSDITDEKPVRLTVEIPARLHQELLVYAKVLNNDEEKGAPSVERLIPPMIARFIAADRSFARMRRSVMSGQRRERSG
;
A
#
# COMPACT_ATOMS: atom_id res chain seq x y z
N MET A 1 0.46 15.05 10.93
CA MET A 1 -0.19 14.43 9.77
C MET A 1 0.88 14.04 8.76
N THR A 2 1.18 12.76 8.60
CA THR A 2 2.27 12.27 7.74
C THR A 2 1.84 12.33 6.28
N ARG A 3 2.22 13.41 5.58
CA ARG A 3 2.02 13.63 4.14
C ARG A 3 2.46 12.39 3.36
N LEU A 4 1.55 11.80 2.59
CA LEU A 4 1.86 10.67 1.70
C LEU A 4 2.80 11.21 0.62
N LYS A 5 4.08 10.85 0.67
CA LYS A 5 5.01 11.11 -0.43
C LYS A 5 4.86 9.96 -1.43
N LEU A 6 4.30 10.25 -2.60
CA LEU A 6 4.06 9.31 -3.71
C LEU A 6 5.35 8.96 -4.50
N SER A 7 6.53 9.28 -3.98
CA SER A 7 7.80 9.15 -4.71
C SER A 7 8.31 7.73 -4.85
N ASP A 8 7.74 6.77 -4.11
CA ASP A 8 8.28 5.40 -4.03
C ASP A 8 7.37 4.43 -4.79
N ILE A 9 7.04 4.76 -6.05
CA ILE A 9 6.48 3.80 -6.98
C ILE A 9 7.66 2.93 -7.45
N THR A 10 7.93 1.84 -6.73
CA THR A 10 9.05 0.93 -6.99
C THR A 10 8.93 0.31 -8.39
N ASP A 11 10.04 0.25 -9.14
CA ASP A 11 10.23 -0.36 -10.48
C ASP A 11 10.02 -1.90 -10.52
N GLU A 12 9.23 -2.45 -9.61
CA GLU A 12 8.93 -3.88 -9.57
C GLU A 12 7.90 -4.26 -10.64
N LYS A 13 8.05 -5.46 -11.22
CA LYS A 13 7.12 -5.97 -12.24
C LYS A 13 5.69 -5.97 -11.67
N PRO A 14 4.75 -5.18 -12.23
CA PRO A 14 3.44 -5.01 -11.64
C PRO A 14 2.61 -6.28 -11.78
N VAL A 15 1.91 -6.66 -10.71
CA VAL A 15 0.89 -7.71 -10.72
C VAL A 15 -0.48 -7.03 -10.81
N ARG A 16 -1.29 -7.41 -11.79
CA ARG A 16 -2.67 -6.91 -11.92
C ARG A 16 -3.60 -7.74 -11.04
N LEU A 17 -4.38 -7.05 -10.21
CA LEU A 17 -5.41 -7.62 -9.35
C LEU A 17 -6.72 -6.89 -9.61
N THR A 18 -7.82 -7.65 -9.70
CA THR A 18 -9.18 -7.10 -9.69
C THR A 18 -9.70 -7.18 -8.26
N VAL A 19 -10.12 -6.05 -7.70
CA VAL A 19 -10.61 -5.95 -6.32
C VAL A 19 -11.96 -5.26 -6.32
N GLU A 20 -12.94 -5.85 -5.64
CA GLU A 20 -14.22 -5.22 -5.38
C GLU A 20 -14.15 -4.46 -4.05
N ILE A 21 -14.61 -3.21 -4.06
CA ILE A 21 -14.69 -2.38 -2.85
C ILE A 21 -16.10 -1.80 -2.71
N PRO A 22 -16.58 -1.57 -1.48
CA PRO A 22 -17.86 -0.89 -1.25
C PRO A 22 -17.88 0.49 -1.93
N ALA A 23 -19.01 0.87 -2.51
CA ALA A 23 -19.17 2.18 -3.15
C ALA A 23 -18.84 3.36 -2.22
N ARG A 24 -19.17 3.23 -0.94
CA ARG A 24 -18.83 4.21 0.09
C ARG A 24 -17.31 4.38 0.23
N LEU A 25 -16.55 3.29 0.24
CA LEU A 25 -15.10 3.35 0.34
C LEU A 25 -14.49 4.01 -0.90
N HIS A 26 -15.02 3.72 -2.09
CA HIS A 26 -14.59 4.39 -3.32
C HIS A 26 -14.78 5.93 -3.24
N GLN A 27 -15.94 6.39 -2.75
CA GLN A 27 -16.19 7.82 -2.56
C GLN A 27 -15.24 8.46 -1.54
N GLU A 28 -14.99 7.78 -0.41
CA GLU A 28 -14.04 8.26 0.61
C GLU A 28 -12.61 8.35 0.04
N LEU A 29 -12.20 7.41 -0.80
CA LEU A 29 -10.89 7.42 -1.46
C LEU A 29 -10.76 8.55 -2.49
N LEU A 30 -11.83 8.89 -3.22
CA LEU A 30 -11.85 10.05 -4.11
C LEU A 30 -11.69 11.36 -3.34
N VAL A 31 -12.38 11.51 -2.21
CA VAL A 31 -12.22 12.69 -1.33
C VAL A 31 -10.80 12.74 -0.78
N TYR A 32 -10.28 11.62 -0.31
CA TYR A 32 -8.91 11.52 0.20
C TYR A 32 -7.86 11.92 -0.86
N ALA A 33 -8.05 11.51 -2.12
CA ALA A 33 -7.18 11.89 -3.24
C ALA A 33 -7.13 13.41 -3.43
N LYS A 34 -8.28 14.09 -3.36
CA LYS A 34 -8.37 15.55 -3.48
C LYS A 34 -7.65 16.25 -2.33
N VAL A 35 -7.90 15.81 -1.09
CA VAL A 35 -7.22 16.38 0.09
C VAL A 35 -5.71 16.21 0.01
N LEU A 36 -5.23 15.06 -0.48
CA LEU A 36 -3.79 14.82 -0.67
C LEU A 36 -3.18 15.77 -1.72
N ASN A 37 -3.98 16.20 -2.69
CA ASN A 37 -3.61 17.16 -3.72
C ASN A 37 -3.93 18.63 -3.35
N ASN A 38 -4.04 18.94 -2.05
CA ASN A 38 -4.42 20.28 -1.55
C ASN A 38 -5.75 20.81 -2.11
N ASP A 39 -6.75 19.93 -2.22
CA ASP A 39 -8.09 20.20 -2.76
C ASP A 39 -8.15 20.58 -4.25
N GLU A 40 -7.04 20.49 -4.98
CA GLU A 40 -7.04 20.62 -6.43
C GLU A 40 -7.51 19.31 -7.08
N GLU A 41 -8.57 19.36 -7.89
CA GLU A 41 -9.03 18.19 -8.64
C GLU A 41 -8.04 17.77 -9.74
N LYS A 42 -7.39 18.76 -10.36
CA LYS A 42 -6.44 18.53 -11.43
C LYS A 42 -5.14 17.97 -10.86
N GLY A 43 -4.83 16.73 -11.21
CA GLY A 43 -3.60 16.05 -10.76
C GLY A 43 -3.77 15.21 -9.50
N ALA A 44 -4.97 15.14 -8.91
CA ALA A 44 -5.25 14.20 -7.84
C ALA A 44 -5.03 12.75 -8.33
N PRO A 45 -4.36 11.89 -7.56
CA PRO A 45 -4.12 10.50 -7.95
C PRO A 45 -5.44 9.74 -8.03
N SER A 46 -5.57 8.86 -9.00
CA SER A 46 -6.71 7.95 -9.09
C SER A 46 -6.70 6.93 -7.94
N VAL A 47 -7.88 6.39 -7.62
CA VAL A 47 -8.07 5.47 -6.48
C VAL A 47 -7.15 4.25 -6.60
N GLU A 48 -7.02 3.68 -7.79
CA GLU A 48 -6.16 2.54 -8.07
C GLU A 48 -4.66 2.83 -7.91
N ARG A 49 -4.24 4.10 -8.01
CA ARG A 49 -2.85 4.53 -7.74
C ARG A 49 -2.59 4.77 -6.26
N LEU A 50 -3.64 5.02 -5.47
CA LEU A 50 -3.56 5.20 -4.01
C LEU A 50 -3.51 3.87 -3.25
N ILE A 51 -4.28 2.88 -3.69
CA ILE A 51 -4.44 1.61 -2.97
C ILE A 51 -3.09 0.90 -2.71
N PRO A 52 -2.22 0.67 -3.73
CA PRO A 52 -0.96 -0.04 -3.50
C PRO A 52 -0.03 0.62 -2.46
N PRO A 53 0.31 1.92 -2.53
CA PRO A 53 1.17 2.54 -1.51
C PRO A 53 0.49 2.62 -0.14
N MET A 54 -0.84 2.72 -0.06
CA MET A 54 -1.56 2.65 1.21
C MET A 54 -1.42 1.28 1.87
N ILE A 55 -1.61 0.19 1.12
CA ILE A 55 -1.43 -1.19 1.61
C ILE A 55 0.02 -1.45 2.00
N ALA A 56 0.98 -1.02 1.17
CA ALA A 56 2.41 -1.16 1.48
C ALA A 56 2.76 -0.49 2.81
N ARG A 57 2.25 0.73 3.04
CA ARG A 57 2.49 1.45 4.30
C ARG A 57 1.80 0.82 5.50
N PHE A 58 0.59 0.26 5.31
CA PHE A 58 -0.10 -0.50 6.34
C PHE A 58 0.72 -1.73 6.78
N ILE A 59 1.18 -2.52 5.81
CA ILE A 59 2.02 -3.71 6.06
C ILE A 59 3.35 -3.33 6.72
N ALA A 60 3.99 -2.24 6.28
CA ALA A 60 5.24 -1.76 6.84
C ALA A 60 5.10 -1.29 8.30
N ALA A 61 3.95 -0.71 8.67
CA ALA A 61 3.67 -0.25 10.02
C ALA A 61 3.28 -1.38 10.99
N ASP A 62 2.86 -2.54 10.48
CA ASP A 62 2.46 -3.68 11.31
C ASP A 62 3.68 -4.39 11.94
N ARG A 63 3.93 -4.08 13.22
CA ARG A 63 5.05 -4.66 13.99
C ARG A 63 4.86 -6.15 14.29
N SER A 64 3.64 -6.62 14.49
CA SER A 64 3.33 -8.05 14.68
C SER A 64 3.69 -8.83 13.44
N PHE A 65 3.25 -8.35 12.27
CA PHE A 65 3.62 -8.91 10.99
C PHE A 65 5.14 -8.90 10.79
N ALA A 66 5.81 -7.79 11.09
CA ALA A 66 7.26 -7.69 10.97
C ALA A 66 8.01 -8.72 11.85
N ARG A 67 7.51 -9.02 13.06
CA ARG A 67 8.08 -10.06 13.94
C ARG A 67 7.88 -11.46 13.38
N MET A 68 6.67 -11.80 12.95
CA MET A 68 6.35 -13.11 12.38
C MET A 68 7.12 -13.38 11.09
N ARG A 69 7.22 -12.39 10.20
CA ARG A 69 7.96 -12.50 8.94
C ARG A 69 9.43 -12.88 9.16
N ARG A 70 10.10 -12.28 10.16
CA ARG A 70 11.48 -12.65 10.52
C ARG A 70 11.59 -14.10 10.99
N SER A 71 10.64 -14.57 11.79
CA SER A 71 10.61 -15.95 12.27
C SER A 71 10.48 -16.94 11.10
N VAL A 72 9.54 -16.71 10.19
CA VAL A 72 9.31 -17.57 9.01
C VAL A 72 10.56 -17.61 8.11
N MET A 73 11.16 -16.46 7.81
CA MET A 73 12.37 -16.40 6.99
C MET A 73 13.57 -17.11 7.64
N SER A 74 13.70 -17.04 8.97
CA SER A 74 14.75 -17.75 9.69
C SER A 74 14.56 -19.28 9.71
N GLY A 75 13.30 -19.76 9.70
CA GLY A 75 12.97 -21.19 9.58
C GLY A 75 13.26 -21.74 8.19
N GLN A 76 12.86 -21.02 7.13
CA GLN A 76 13.12 -21.42 5.74
C GLN A 76 14.61 -21.51 5.39
N ARG A 77 15.47 -20.70 6.03
CA ARG A 77 16.92 -20.79 5.84
C ARG A 77 17.52 -22.05 6.44
N ARG A 78 16.92 -22.59 7.52
CA ARG A 78 17.37 -23.84 8.15
C ARG A 78 16.95 -25.07 7.33
N GLU A 79 15.76 -25.05 6.75
CA GLU A 79 15.25 -26.16 5.90
C GLU A 79 15.96 -26.28 4.55
N ARG A 80 16.52 -25.18 4.01
CA ARG A 80 17.28 -25.22 2.74
C ARG A 80 18.76 -25.57 2.90
N SER A 81 19.24 -25.76 4.13
CA SER A 81 20.65 -26.02 4.43
C SER A 81 20.91 -27.38 5.08
N GLY A 82 19.89 -28.25 5.16
CA GLY A 82 20.00 -29.68 5.48
C GLY A 82 19.52 -30.52 4.30
#